data_AF-A0A7C3HL68-F1
#
_entry.id   AF-A0A7C3HL68-F1
#
_cell.length_a   1.000
_cell.length_b   1.000
_cell.length_c   1.000
_cell.angle_alpha   90.00
_cell.angle_beta   90.00
_cell.angle_gamma   90.00
#
_symmetry.space_group_name_H-M   'P 1'
#
loop_
_entity.id
_entity.type
_entity.pdbx_description
1 polymer ?
#
loop_
_entity_poly.entity_id
_entity_poly.type
_entity_poly.pdbx_seq_one_letter_code
_entity_poly.pdbx_strand_id
1 'polypeptide(L)'
;MNNVTPDNLTEWCRHSAEKILLETGSDLGLLVYGNIMPGGVQILVTLASPNGVSVTQRSFGGHPENIDQWALTLGLAHLRRWLLVHS
;
A
#
# COMPACT_ATOMS: atom_id res chain seq x y z
N MET A 1 -6.86 -19.20 -9.75
CA MET A 1 -6.00 -18.39 -8.86
C MET A 1 -4.84 -17.93 -9.70
N ASN A 2 -4.81 -16.64 -10.07
CA ASN A 2 -3.71 -16.09 -10.86
C ASN A 2 -2.48 -16.00 -9.96
N ASN A 3 -1.35 -16.56 -10.41
CA ASN A 3 -0.08 -16.41 -9.72
C ASN A 3 0.26 -14.92 -9.64
N VAL A 4 0.30 -14.40 -8.41
CA VAL A 4 0.72 -13.03 -8.13
C VAL A 4 2.23 -12.98 -8.33
N THR A 5 2.68 -12.49 -9.49
CA THR A 5 4.07 -12.08 -9.68
C THR A 5 4.29 -10.72 -9.00
N PRO A 6 5.53 -10.33 -8.69
CA PRO A 6 5.82 -9.01 -8.11
C PRO A 6 5.24 -7.84 -8.93
N ASP A 7 5.28 -7.96 -10.26
CA ASP A 7 4.69 -6.98 -11.18
C ASP A 7 3.16 -6.96 -11.12
N ASN A 8 2.52 -8.14 -10.98
CA ASN A 8 1.08 -8.24 -10.79
C ASN A 8 0.63 -7.72 -9.41
N LEU A 9 1.50 -7.76 -8.41
CA LEU A 9 1.14 -7.34 -7.05
C LEU A 9 0.98 -5.83 -6.94
N THR A 10 1.91 -5.07 -7.54
CA THR A 10 1.82 -3.60 -7.53
C THR A 10 0.57 -3.15 -8.27
N GLU A 11 0.27 -3.77 -9.41
CA GLU A 11 -0.93 -3.47 -10.19
C GLU A 11 -2.21 -3.85 -9.44
N TRP A 12 -2.22 -5.01 -8.77
CA TRP A 12 -3.34 -5.41 -7.93
C TRP A 12 -3.57 -4.44 -6.76
N CYS A 13 -2.49 -3.97 -6.12
CA CYS A 13 -2.59 -2.98 -5.04
C CYS A 13 -3.15 -1.65 -5.56
N ARG A 14 -2.73 -1.22 -6.76
CA ARG A 14 -3.25 -0.03 -7.43
C ARG A 14 -4.75 -0.13 -7.69
N HIS A 15 -5.18 -1.18 -8.37
CA HIS A 15 -6.60 -1.40 -8.65
C HIS A 15 -7.45 -1.51 -7.38
N SER A 16 -6.91 -2.13 -6.34
CA SER A 16 -7.62 -2.25 -5.06
C SER A 16 -7.80 -0.90 -4.38
N ALA A 17 -6.78 -0.04 -4.38
CA ALA A 17 -6.89 1.32 -3.83
C ALA A 17 -7.86 2.21 -4.63
N GLU A 18 -7.82 2.13 -5.96
CA GLU A 18 -8.77 2.83 -6.85
C GLU A 18 -10.20 2.33 -6.62
N LYS A 19 -10.39 1.02 -6.43
CA LYS A 19 -11.69 0.43 -6.16
C LYS A 19 -12.27 0.88 -4.82
N ILE A 20 -11.44 0.97 -3.77
CA ILE A 20 -11.86 1.53 -2.47
C ILE A 20 -12.41 2.94 -2.64
N LEU A 21 -11.73 3.78 -3.42
CA LEU A 21 -12.18 5.15 -3.73
C LEU A 21 -13.58 5.15 -4.36
N LEU A 22 -13.78 4.35 -5.41
CA LEU A 22 -15.05 4.27 -6.14
C LEU A 22 -16.20 3.71 -5.29
N GLU A 23 -15.94 2.67 -4.49
CA GLU A 23 -16.98 2.01 -3.69
C GLU A 23 -17.37 2.82 -2.44
N THR A 24 -16.45 3.61 -1.89
CA THR A 24 -16.70 4.42 -0.69
C THR A 24 -17.17 5.83 -1.01
N GLY A 25 -16.98 6.32 -2.24
CA GLY A 25 -17.21 7.72 -2.60
C GLY A 25 -16.28 8.70 -1.88
N SER A 26 -15.15 8.21 -1.36
CA SER A 26 -14.11 9.00 -0.72
C SER A 26 -13.25 9.72 -1.77
N ASP A 27 -12.62 10.83 -1.40
CA ASP A 27 -11.61 11.50 -2.24
C ASP A 27 -10.23 10.83 -2.15
N LEU A 28 -10.07 9.89 -1.22
CA LEU A 28 -8.81 9.20 -0.96
C LEU A 28 -9.05 7.73 -0.56
N GLY A 29 -8.38 6.82 -1.25
CA GLY A 29 -8.30 5.40 -0.93
C GLY A 29 -6.89 5.03 -0.47
N LEU A 30 -6.75 4.41 0.69
CA LEU A 30 -5.47 3.91 1.22
C LEU A 30 -5.53 2.39 1.33
N LEU A 31 -4.57 1.71 0.69
CA LEU A 31 -4.33 0.28 0.86
C LEU A 31 -2.96 0.08 1.50
N VAL A 32 -2.91 -0.74 2.54
CA VAL A 32 -1.68 -1.25 3.14
C VAL A 32 -1.70 -2.78 3.00
N TYR A 33 -0.72 -3.32 2.29
CA TYR A 33 -0.64 -4.74 1.99
C TYR A 33 0.71 -5.33 2.40
N GLY A 34 0.69 -6.40 3.20
CA GLY A 34 1.87 -7.17 3.55
C GLY A 34 2.03 -8.38 2.63
N ASN A 35 3.11 -8.42 1.86
CA ASN A 35 3.50 -9.54 1.02
C ASN A 35 4.58 -10.38 1.71
N ILE A 36 4.19 -11.58 2.15
CA ILE A 36 5.12 -12.53 2.80
C ILE A 36 5.86 -13.32 1.73
N MET A 37 7.19 -13.32 1.79
CA MET A 37 8.07 -13.98 0.83
C MET A 37 9.04 -14.92 1.55
N PRO A 38 9.62 -15.91 0.85
CA PRO A 38 10.71 -16.70 1.41
C PRO A 38 11.87 -15.78 1.83
N GLY A 39 12.11 -15.68 3.14
CA GLY A 39 13.18 -14.88 3.73
C GLY A 39 12.81 -13.43 4.10
N GLY A 40 11.56 -13.00 3.96
CA GLY A 40 11.20 -11.62 4.29
C GLY A 40 9.72 -11.27 4.19
N VAL A 41 9.40 -10.04 4.58
CA VAL A 41 8.10 -9.41 4.32
C VAL A 41 8.30 -8.10 3.59
N GLN A 42 7.52 -7.87 2.54
CA GLN A 42 7.44 -6.58 1.85
C GLN A 42 6.10 -5.92 2.18
N ILE A 43 6.14 -4.72 2.73
CA ILE A 43 4.95 -3.90 2.92
C ILE A 43 4.82 -2.97 1.70
N LEU A 44 3.67 -3.00 1.05
CA LEU A 44 3.26 -2.06 0.01
C LEU A 44 2.17 -1.15 0.57
N VAL A 45 2.31 0.15 0.32
CA VAL A 45 1.33 1.16 0.68
C VAL A 45 0.97 1.93 -0.58
N THR A 46 -0.32 1.91 -0.91
CA THR A 46 -0.87 2.55 -2.11
C THR A 46 -1.94 3.55 -1.71
N LEU A 47 -1.76 4.80 -2.14
CA LEU A 47 -2.73 5.88 -2.04
C LEU A 47 -3.31 6.16 -3.42
N ALA A 48 -4.62 6.08 -3.57
CA ALA A 48 -5.36 6.47 -4.76
C ALA A 48 -6.19 7.72 -4.48
N SER A 49 -6.18 8.65 -5.43
CA SER A 49 -6.98 9.88 -5.43
C SER A 49 -7.45 10.18 -6.86
N PRO A 50 -8.39 11.12 -7.06
CA PRO A 50 -8.75 11.58 -8.41
C PRO A 50 -7.56 12.15 -9.20
N ASN A 51 -6.52 12.62 -8.51
CA ASN A 51 -5.31 13.20 -9.11
C ASN A 51 -4.25 12.16 -9.48
N GLY A 52 -4.49 10.88 -9.18
CA GLY A 52 -3.58 9.78 -9.49
C GLY A 52 -3.23 8.93 -8.26
N VAL A 53 -2.25 8.05 -8.46
CA VAL A 53 -1.84 7.03 -7.50
C VAL A 53 -0.41 7.28 -7.01
N SER A 54 -0.20 7.17 -5.70
CA SER A 54 1.12 7.20 -5.06
C SER A 54 1.39 5.87 -4.38
N VAL A 55 2.59 5.33 -4.59
CA VAL A 55 3.00 4.03 -4.05
C VAL A 55 4.30 4.21 -3.26
N THR A 56 4.36 3.58 -2.10
CA THR A 56 5.62 3.39 -1.36
C THR A 56 5.71 1.96 -0.87
N GLN A 57 6.92 1.43 -0.77
CA GLN A 57 7.14 0.06 -0.33
C GLN A 57 8.38 -0.05 0.54
N ARG A 58 8.39 -1.05 1.42
CA ARG A 58 9.54 -1.38 2.27
C ARG A 58 9.64 -2.88 2.50
N SER A 59 10.83 -3.41 2.30
CA SER A 59 11.15 -4.81 2.56
C SER A 59 11.88 -4.98 3.89
N PHE A 60 11.55 -6.05 4.59
CA PHE A 60 12.13 -6.45 5.87
C PHE A 60 12.69 -7.88 5.71
N GLY A 61 13.93 -8.09 6.15
CA GLY A 61 14.52 -9.43 6.21
C GLY A 61 13.92 -10.22 7.37
N GLY A 62 13.61 -11.49 7.14
CA GLY A 62 12.90 -12.33 8.11
C GLY A 62 11.44 -11.88 8.34
N HIS A 63 10.88 -12.28 9.48
CA HIS A 63 9.49 -11.98 9.85
C HIS A 63 9.48 -11.26 11.20
N PRO A 64 9.72 -9.93 11.23
CA PRO A 64 9.77 -9.20 12.48
C PRO A 64 8.41 -9.22 13.18
N GLU A 65 8.42 -9.40 14.51
CA GLU A 65 7.20 -9.52 15.33
C GLU A 65 6.31 -8.26 15.27
N ASN A 66 6.91 -7.11 14.96
CA ASN A 66 6.22 -5.82 14.88
C ASN A 66 5.90 -5.39 13.44
N ILE A 67 5.79 -6.32 12.50
CA ILE A 67 5.54 -6.00 11.08
C ILE A 67 4.26 -5.18 10.86
N ASP A 68 3.20 -5.44 11.62
CA ASP A 68 1.94 -4.70 11.52
C ASP A 68 2.11 -3.24 11.98
N GLN A 69 2.90 -3.01 13.04
CA GLN A 69 3.21 -1.65 13.50
C GLN A 69 4.00 -0.89 12.43
N TRP A 70 4.96 -1.56 11.78
CA TRP A 70 5.68 -0.99 10.65
C TRP A 70 4.77 -0.67 9.47
N ALA A 71 3.81 -1.54 9.16
CA ALA A 71 2.85 -1.34 8.08
C ALA A 71 1.96 -0.12 8.33
N LEU A 72 1.39 0.00 9.52
CA LEU A 72 0.58 1.16 9.93
C LEU A 72 1.41 2.45 9.93
N THR A 73 2.62 2.40 10.48
CA THR A 73 3.52 3.57 10.52
C THR A 73 3.85 4.05 9.11
N LEU A 74 4.18 3.13 8.20
CA LEU A 74 4.48 3.45 6.80
C LEU A 74 3.25 4.03 6.09
N GLY A 75 2.07 3.43 6.32
CA GLY A 75 0.78 3.90 5.80
C GLY A 75 0.48 5.34 6.20
N LEU A 76 0.50 5.62 7.52
CA LEU A 76 0.23 6.94 8.07
C LEU A 76 1.29 7.97 7.66
N ALA A 77 2.57 7.59 7.63
CA ALA A 77 3.63 8.50 7.19
C ALA A 77 3.52 8.84 5.70
N HIS A 78 3.08 7.89 4.86
CA HIS A 78 2.85 8.15 3.44
C HIS A 78 1.63 9.05 3.24
N LEU A 79 0.52 8.76 3.92
CA LEU A 79 -0.69 9.58 3.92
C LEU A 79 -0.38 11.03 4.34
N ARG A 80 0.32 11.21 5.46
CA ARG A 80 0.72 12.54 5.94
C ARG A 80 1.52 13.32 4.89
N ARG A 81 2.50 12.69 4.24
CA ARG A 81 3.29 13.32 3.19
C ARG A 81 2.43 13.73 2.00
N TRP A 82 1.49 12.87 1.60
CA TRP A 82 0.57 13.19 0.51
C TRP A 82 -0.31 14.39 0.86
N LEU A 83 -0.90 14.40 2.07
CA LEU A 83 -1.76 15.50 2.53
C LEU A 83 -1.01 16.83 2.58
N LEU A 84 0.25 16.87 3.02
CA LEU A 84 1.05 18.10 3.05
C LEU A 84 1.32 18.70 1.66
N VAL A 85 1.24 17.89 0.59
CA VAL A 85 1.45 18.36 -0.78
C VAL A 85 0.14 18.83 -1.43
N HIS A 86 -1.00 18.34 -0.94
CA HIS A 86 -2.32 18.53 -1.57
C HIS A 86 -3.34 19.24 -0.67
N SER A 87 -2.91 19.75 0.49
CA SER A 87 -3.64 20.67 1.37
C SER A 87 -3.36 22.12 1.00
#